data_AF-A0A947V874-F1
#
_entry.id   AF-A0A947V874-F1
#
_cell.length_a   1.000
_cell.length_b   1.000
_cell.length_c   1.000
_cell.angle_alpha   90.00
_cell.angle_beta   90.00
_cell.angle_gamma   90.00
#
_symmetry.space_group_name_H-M   'P 1'
#
loop_
_entity.id
_entity.type
_entity.pdbx_description
1 polymer ?
#
loop_
_entity_poly.entity_id
_entity_poly.type
_entity_poly.pdbx_seq_one_letter_code
_entity_poly.pdbx_strand_id
1 'polypeptide(L)' 'MEFDSFEQALQVCITAAPGSDEQEGALIYCLDNAPPELKDKIAEALANFHKGPQQGCGCGCNHDHSHD' A
#
# COMPACT_ATOMS: atom_id res chain seq x y z
N MET A 1 -12.07 9.69 4.58
CA MET A 1 -12.67 8.42 4.12
C MET A 1 -12.95 7.59 5.36
N GLU A 2 -14.17 7.09 5.53
CA GLU A 2 -14.52 6.18 6.63
C GLU A 2 -14.66 4.77 6.04
N PHE A 3 -13.97 3.79 6.62
CA PHE A 3 -14.05 2.39 6.19
C PHE A 3 -15.01 1.65 7.11
N ASP A 4 -15.97 0.89 6.55
CA ASP A 4 -16.95 0.13 7.32
C ASP A 4 -16.36 -1.14 7.94
N SER A 5 -15.28 -1.68 7.37
CA SER A 5 -14.64 -2.89 7.88
C SER A 5 -13.15 -2.99 7.52
N PHE A 6 -12.44 -3.81 8.29
CA PHE A 6 -11.05 -4.15 8.01
C PHE A 6 -10.87 -4.74 6.60
N GLU A 7 -11.76 -5.62 6.16
CA GLU A 7 -11.70 -6.24 4.84
C GLU A 7 -11.87 -5.22 3.71
N GLN A 8 -12.77 -4.24 3.90
CA GLN A 8 -12.99 -3.17 2.93
C GLN A 8 -11.77 -2.25 2.84
N ALA A 9 -11.17 -1.89 3.98
CA ALA A 9 -9.93 -1.14 4.02
C ALA A 9 -8.79 -1.94 3.35
N LEU A 10 -8.66 -3.23 3.64
CA LEU A 10 -7.63 -4.06 3.04
C LEU A 10 -7.79 -4.16 1.52
N GLN A 11 -9.02 -4.31 1.04
CA GLN A 11 -9.34 -4.29 -0.38
C GLN A 11 -8.87 -2.98 -1.02
N VAL A 12 -9.21 -1.83 -0.44
CA VAL A 12 -8.76 -0.52 -0.95
C VAL A 12 -7.24 -0.41 -0.92
N CYS A 13 -6.58 -0.87 0.15
CA CYS A 13 -5.13 -0.84 0.26
C CYS A 13 -4.40 -1.59 -0.87
N ILE A 14 -4.97 -2.70 -1.37
CA ILE A 14 -4.35 -3.52 -2.42
C ILE A 14 -4.82 -3.15 -3.84
N THR A 15 -5.97 -2.47 -3.98
CA THR A 15 -6.52 -2.10 -5.29
C THR A 15 -6.29 -0.63 -5.67
N ALA A 16 -6.15 0.26 -4.68
CA ALA A 16 -5.91 1.68 -4.92
C ALA A 16 -4.53 1.92 -5.55
N ALA A 17 -4.39 3.05 -6.22
CA ALA A 17 -3.12 3.42 -6.82
C ALA A 17 -2.03 3.53 -5.73
N PRO A 18 -0.82 2.96 -5.97
CA PRO A 18 0.25 3.00 -4.97
C PRO A 18 0.64 4.44 -4.65
N GLY A 19 0.67 4.79 -3.37
CA GLY A 19 0.94 6.15 -2.89
C GLY A 19 -0.22 7.15 -3.08
N SER A 20 -1.43 6.68 -3.35
CA SER A 20 -2.63 7.53 -3.33
C SER A 20 -3.13 7.76 -1.90
N ASP A 21 -3.80 8.89 -1.68
CA ASP A 21 -4.44 9.23 -0.40
C ASP A 21 -5.44 8.12 0.05
N GLU A 22 -6.05 7.43 -0.92
CA GLU A 22 -6.97 6.32 -0.68
C GLU A 22 -6.24 5.08 -0.13
N GLN A 23 -5.07 4.77 -0.69
CA GLN A 23 -4.23 3.68 -0.18
C GLN A 23 -3.70 4.00 1.21
N GLU A 24 -3.19 5.21 1.44
CA GLU A 24 -2.66 5.62 2.75
C GLU A 24 -3.74 5.61 3.83
N GLY A 25 -4.93 6.15 3.53
CA GLY A 25 -6.07 6.10 4.45
C GLY A 25 -6.48 4.68 4.82
N ALA A 26 -6.53 3.80 3.82
CA ALA A 26 -6.86 2.39 4.00
C ALA A 26 -5.81 1.65 4.83
N LEU A 27 -4.54 1.93 4.57
CA LEU A 27 -3.41 1.35 5.28
C LEU A 27 -3.42 1.73 6.78
N ILE A 28 -3.67 2.99 7.09
CA ILE A 28 -3.79 3.48 8.47
C ILE A 28 -4.94 2.78 9.18
N TYR A 29 -6.11 2.68 8.53
CA TYR A 29 -7.26 1.99 9.11
C TYR A 29 -6.97 0.50 9.36
N CYS A 30 -6.31 -0.17 8.41
CA CYS A 30 -5.88 -1.56 8.57
C CYS A 30 -4.92 -1.73 9.73
N LEU A 31 -3.94 -0.85 9.91
CA LEU A 31 -3.00 -0.91 11.04
C LEU A 31 -3.67 -0.67 12.39
N ASP A 32 -4.69 0.18 12.45
CA ASP A 32 -5.42 0.48 13.68
C ASP A 32 -6.32 -0.71 14.09
N ASN A 33 -7.05 -1.29 13.13
CA ASN A 33 -8.09 -2.29 13.35
C ASN A 33 -7.66 -3.76 13.14
N ALA A 34 -6.47 -4.02 12.58
CA ALA A 34 -6.01 -5.38 12.35
C ALA A 34 -5.82 -6.16 13.67
N PRO A 35 -6.08 -7.48 13.69
CA PRO A 35 -5.60 -8.33 14.76
C PRO A 35 -4.06 -8.33 14.80
N PRO A 36 -3.44 -8.52 15.98
CA PRO A 36 -1.99 -8.42 16.14
C PRO A 36 -1.21 -9.31 15.16
N GLU A 37 -1.71 -10.52 14.88
CA GLU A 37 -1.12 -11.46 13.93
C GLU A 37 -1.08 -10.94 12.48
N LEU A 38 -1.97 -10.03 12.11
CA LEU A 38 -1.99 -9.38 10.80
C LEU A 38 -1.22 -8.06 10.81
N LYS A 39 -1.17 -7.33 11.95
CA LYS A 39 -0.37 -6.11 12.08
C LYS A 39 1.10 -6.36 11.77
N ASP A 40 1.66 -7.44 12.31
CA ASP A 40 3.07 -7.81 12.04
C ASP A 40 3.32 -8.05 10.54
N LYS A 41 2.41 -8.75 9.86
CA LYS A 41 2.51 -9.02 8.42
C LYS A 41 2.35 -7.76 7.57
N ILE A 42 1.42 -6.88 7.93
CA ILE A 42 1.20 -5.60 7.23
C ILE A 42 2.40 -4.66 7.47
N ALA A 43 2.90 -4.58 8.70
CA ALA A 43 4.08 -3.80 9.04
C ALA A 43 5.33 -4.32 8.33
N GLU A 44 5.52 -5.64 8.25
CA GLU A 44 6.61 -6.26 7.49
C GLU A 44 6.47 -5.98 5.99
N ALA A 45 5.26 -6.13 5.42
CA ALA A 45 4.99 -5.79 4.03
C ALA A 45 5.28 -4.32 3.72
N LEU A 46 4.90 -3.41 4.63
CA LEU A 46 5.18 -1.97 4.51
C LEU A 46 6.64 -1.63 4.66
N ALA A 47 7.35 -2.25 5.60
CA ALA A 47 8.78 -2.09 5.76
C ALA A 47 9.53 -2.54 4.50
N ASN A 48 9.05 -3.60 3.83
CA ASN A 48 9.58 -4.05 2.54
C ASN A 48 9.18 -3.11 1.39
N PHE A 49 7.99 -2.52 1.41
CA PHE A 49 7.53 -1.54 0.42
C PHE A 49 8.35 -0.24 0.48
N HIS A 50 8.59 0.30 1.68
CA HIS A 50 9.40 1.49 1.91
C HIS A 50 10.91 1.26 1.79
N LYS A 51 11.39 0.03 2.01
CA LYS A 51 12.78 -0.31 1.66
C LYS A 51 13.01 -0.34 0.14
N GLY A 52 11.95 -0.40 -0.64
CA GLY A 52 11.98 -0.46 -2.09
C GLY A 52 12.57 -1.79 -2.57
N PRO A 53 11.96 -2.45 -3.56
CA PRO A 53 12.80 -3.17 -4.48
C PRO A 53 13.56 -2.10 -5.29
N GLN A 54 14.89 -2.07 -5.14
CA GLN A 54 15.66 -2.18 -6.38
C GLN A 54 15.03 -3.39 -7.10
N GLN A 55 14.26 -3.15 -8.18
CA GLN A 55 13.65 -4.17 -9.06
C GLN A 55 12.22 -4.66 -8.71
N GLY A 56 11.21 -3.90 -9.16
CA GLY A 56 9.99 -4.50 -9.72
C GLY A 56 8.76 -4.67 -8.82
N CYS A 57 8.13 -3.57 -8.41
CA CYS A 57 6.66 -3.54 -8.42
C CYS A 57 6.27 -3.13 -9.85
N GLY A 58 5.67 -4.06 -10.60
CA GLY A 58 5.39 -3.94 -12.04
C GLY A 58 4.31 -2.93 -12.44
N CYS A 59 4.36 -1.70 -11.92
CA CYS A 59 3.72 -0.57 -12.56
C CYS A 59 4.74 0.07 -13.50
N GLY A 60 4.80 -0.44 -14.73
CA GLY A 60 5.57 0.10 -15.84
C GLY A 60 5.03 1.46 -16.28
N CYS A 61 5.20 2.48 -15.44
CA CYS A 61 5.06 3.87 -15.86
C CYS A 61 6.41 4.29 -16.45
N ASN A 62 6.69 3.86 -17.69
CA ASN A 62 7.75 4.43 -18.50
C ASN A 62 7.37 5.89 -18.83
N HIS A 63 7.70 6.79 -17.90
CA HIS A 63 7.68 8.22 -18.12
C HIS A 63 9.10 8.71 -17.88
N ASP A 64 9.97 8.54 -18.86
CA ASP A 64 11.11 9.43 -19.00
C ASP A 64 11.41 9.70 -20.48
N HIS A 65 10.90 10.83 -20.91
CA HIS A 65 11.41 11.61 -22.02
C HIS A 65 12.77 12.19 -21.58
N SER A 66 13.88 11.56 -21.94
CA SER A 66 15.20 12.21 -21.89
C SER A 66 15.95 12.01 -23.20
N HIS A 67 15.79 13.06 -24.00
CA HIS A 67 16.63 13.63 -25.05
C HIS A 67 18.13 13.27 -25.00
N ASP A 68 18.65 12.64 -26.05
CA ASP A 68 19.89 12.99 -26.77
C ASP A 68 19.81 12.45 -28.21
#